data_AF-A0A9D8MQS3-F1
#
_entry.id   AF-A0A9D8MQS3-F1
#
_cell.length_a   1.000
_cell.length_b   1.000
_cell.length_c   1.000
_cell.angle_alpha   90.00
_cell.angle_beta   90.00
_cell.angle_gamma   90.00
#
_symmetry.space_group_name_H-M   'P 1'
#
loop_
_entity.id
_entity.type
_entity.pdbx_description
1 polymer ?
#
loop_
_entity_poly.entity_id
_entity_poly.type
_entity_poly.pdbx_seq_one_letter_code
_entity_poly.pdbx_strand_id
1 'polypeptide(L)'
;MRRINKKELFELAWQFVKRNGFGMAEALKIAWRNIKVKAMMSKRIVKFYFQKVDGSIREAYGTLKSELLPETGNTKREKNDTVQTYFDTERQEWRCFKKANLISIA
;
A
#
# COMPACT_ATOMS: atom_id res chain seq x y z
N MET A 1 13.14 -14.03 7.58
CA MET A 1 12.03 -13.45 6.79
C MET A 1 10.75 -13.61 7.60
N ARG A 2 10.02 -12.52 7.94
CA ARG A 2 8.75 -12.63 8.70
C ARG A 2 7.77 -13.47 7.87
N ARG A 3 7.16 -14.49 8.46
CA ARG A 3 6.21 -15.39 7.78
C ARG A 3 5.03 -14.57 7.28
N ILE A 4 4.71 -14.65 5.98
CA ILE A 4 3.54 -13.97 5.43
C ILE A 4 2.28 -14.62 6.01
N ASN A 5 1.37 -13.79 6.51
CA ASN A 5 0.06 -14.24 6.95
C ASN A 5 -0.78 -14.60 5.70
N LYS A 6 -0.95 -15.90 5.45
CA LYS A 6 -1.69 -16.39 4.29
C LYS A 6 -3.17 -15.96 4.33
N LYS A 7 -3.78 -15.87 5.52
CA LYS A 7 -5.17 -15.44 5.67
C LYS A 7 -5.35 -14.00 5.15
N GLU A 8 -4.50 -13.07 5.63
CA GLU A 8 -4.52 -11.66 5.19
C GLU A 8 -4.29 -11.53 3.68
N LEU A 9 -3.37 -12.33 3.12
CA LEU A 9 -3.11 -12.36 1.67
C LEU A 9 -4.36 -12.77 0.87
N PHE A 10 -5.00 -13.87 1.25
CA PHE A 10 -6.17 -14.39 0.53
C PHE A 10 -7.38 -13.47 0.71
N GLU A 11 -7.57 -12.88 1.89
CA GLU A 11 -8.62 -11.88 2.13
C GLU A 11 -8.44 -10.64 1.25
N LEU A 12 -7.21 -10.12 1.16
CA LEU A 12 -6.90 -8.98 0.31
C LEU A 12 -7.07 -9.29 -1.18
N ALA A 13 -6.61 -10.46 -1.62
CA ALA A 13 -6.82 -10.91 -3.00
C ALA A 13 -8.31 -11.04 -3.32
N TRP A 14 -9.09 -11.64 -2.42
CA TRP A 14 -10.54 -11.78 -2.59
C TRP A 14 -11.26 -10.44 -2.64
N GLN A 15 -10.79 -9.44 -1.87
CA GLN A 15 -11.29 -8.08 -1.96
C GLN A 15 -11.10 -7.50 -3.37
N PHE A 16 -9.95 -7.73 -4.00
CA PHE A 16 -9.71 -7.28 -5.38
C PHE A 16 -10.57 -8.01 -6.40
N VAL A 17 -10.79 -9.31 -6.24
CA VAL A 17 -11.72 -10.06 -7.10
C VAL A 17 -13.13 -9.44 -7.00
N LYS A 18 -13.64 -9.24 -5.79
CA LYS A 18 -15.01 -8.76 -5.56
C LYS A 18 -15.23 -7.29 -5.95
N ARG A 19 -14.27 -6.41 -5.68
CA ARG A 19 -14.45 -4.95 -5.82
C ARG A 19 -13.83 -4.37 -7.07
N ASN A 20 -12.79 -5.01 -7.62
CA ASN A 20 -12.01 -4.50 -8.75
C ASN A 20 -12.15 -5.36 -10.01
N GLY A 21 -12.79 -6.53 -9.93
CA GLY A 21 -13.00 -7.41 -11.08
C GLY A 21 -11.75 -8.16 -11.54
N PHE A 22 -10.71 -8.25 -10.70
CA PHE A 22 -9.48 -8.95 -11.04
C PHE A 22 -9.68 -10.46 -11.11
N GLY A 23 -8.95 -11.12 -12.01
CA GLY A 23 -8.77 -12.57 -11.96
C GLY A 23 -7.98 -12.97 -10.71
N MET A 24 -8.24 -14.17 -10.17
CA MET A 24 -7.63 -14.60 -8.90
C MET A 24 -6.09 -14.59 -8.92
N ALA A 25 -5.47 -14.98 -10.03
CA ALA A 25 -4.01 -14.97 -10.18
C ALA A 25 -3.43 -13.54 -10.15
N GLU A 26 -4.09 -12.59 -10.79
CA GLU A 26 -3.73 -11.17 -10.76
C GLU A 26 -3.92 -10.58 -9.36
N ALA A 27 -5.08 -10.84 -8.76
CA ALA A 27 -5.40 -10.40 -7.41
C ALA A 27 -4.37 -10.88 -6.39
N LEU A 28 -3.93 -12.14 -6.47
CA LEU A 28 -2.88 -12.68 -5.61
C LEU A 28 -1.54 -11.96 -5.82
N LYS A 29 -1.13 -11.70 -7.07
CA LYS A 29 0.12 -10.97 -7.37
C LYS A 29 0.10 -9.57 -6.74
N ILE A 30 -1.01 -8.85 -6.87
CA ILE A 30 -1.16 -7.49 -6.33
C ILE A 30 -1.25 -7.53 -4.80
N ALA A 31 -1.96 -8.51 -4.22
CA ALA A 31 -2.05 -8.67 -2.76
C ALA A 31 -0.68 -8.95 -2.14
N TRP A 32 0.10 -9.84 -2.74
CA TRP A 32 1.48 -10.11 -2.35
C TRP A 32 2.35 -8.85 -2.38
N ARG A 33 2.23 -8.06 -3.44
CA ARG A 33 2.96 -6.79 -3.59
C ARG A 33 2.58 -5.80 -2.47
N ASN A 34 1.30 -5.69 -2.14
CA ASN A 34 0.83 -4.83 -1.05
C ASN A 34 1.40 -5.25 0.31
N ILE A 35 1.39 -6.54 0.62
CA ILE A 35 1.99 -7.06 1.86
C ILE A 35 3.49 -6.74 1.92
N LYS A 36 4.19 -6.95 0.80
CA LYS A 36 5.63 -6.67 0.68
C LYS A 36 5.95 -5.18 0.87
N VAL A 37 5.26 -4.27 0.17
CA VAL A 37 5.55 -2.83 0.28
C VAL A 37 5.28 -2.32 1.69
N LYS A 38 4.17 -2.74 2.32
CA LYS A 38 3.84 -2.36 3.70
C LYS A 38 4.91 -2.84 4.69
N ALA A 39 5.38 -4.08 4.54
CA ALA A 39 6.43 -4.64 5.39
C ALA A 39 7.81 -3.98 5.18
N MET A 40 8.09 -3.48 3.97
CA MET A 40 9.31 -2.72 3.69
C MET A 40 9.22 -1.29 4.22
N MET A 41 8.09 -0.61 4.02
CA MET A 41 7.85 0.76 4.50
C MET A 41 7.95 0.87 6.02
N SER A 42 7.57 -0.17 6.78
CA SER A 42 7.73 -0.17 8.23
C SER A 42 9.18 -0.20 8.70
N LYS A 43 10.14 -0.40 7.80
CA LYS A 43 11.58 -0.54 8.13
C LYS A 43 12.44 0.54 7.48
N ARG A 44 12.06 1.02 6.30
CA ARG A 44 12.83 1.95 5.48
C ARG A 44 11.92 2.76 4.57
N ILE A 45 12.48 3.80 3.95
CA ILE A 45 11.86 4.47 2.82
C ILE A 45 11.89 3.51 1.62
N VAL A 46 10.76 3.41 0.93
CA VAL A 46 10.58 2.51 -0.21
C VAL A 46 10.10 3.32 -1.40
N LYS A 47 10.77 3.11 -2.53
CA LYS A 47 10.32 3.62 -3.83
C LYS A 47 9.33 2.63 -4.44
N PHE A 48 8.16 3.12 -4.85
CA PHE A 48 7.14 2.29 -5.49
C PHE A 48 6.29 3.10 -6.48
N TYR A 49 5.56 2.38 -7.32
CA TYR A 49 4.74 2.95 -8.38
C TYR A 49 3.30 2.47 -8.27
N PHE A 50 2.36 3.39 -8.46
CA PHE A 50 0.93 3.06 -8.51
C PHE A 50 0.20 3.88 -9.57
N GLN A 51 -0.90 3.33 -10.08
CA GLN A 51 -1.76 4.03 -11.02
C GLN A 51 -2.74 4.94 -10.28
N LYS A 52 -2.82 6.21 -10.68
CA LYS A 52 -3.86 7.13 -10.24
C LYS A 52 -5.20 6.83 -10.91
N VAL A 53 -6.27 7.44 -10.40
CA VAL A 53 -7.62 7.29 -10.96
C VAL A 53 -7.72 7.86 -12.39
N ASP A 54 -6.93 8.90 -12.69
CA ASP A 54 -6.80 9.48 -14.03
C ASP A 54 -5.97 8.62 -15.00
N GLY A 55 -5.52 7.44 -14.57
CA GLY A 55 -4.73 6.51 -15.38
C GLY A 55 -3.22 6.76 -15.37
N SER A 56 -2.76 7.92 -14.90
CA SER A 56 -1.33 8.24 -14.85
C SER A 56 -0.58 7.41 -13.79
N ILE A 57 0.68 7.09 -14.05
CA ILE A 57 1.55 6.37 -13.10
C ILE A 57 2.22 7.39 -12.19
N ARG A 58 2.13 7.18 -10.88
CA ARG A 58 2.84 7.98 -9.88
C ARG A 58 3.99 7.18 -9.28
N GLU A 59 5.17 7.77 -9.33
CA GLU A 59 6.31 7.42 -8.50
C GLU A 59 6.13 8.01 -7.10
N ALA A 60 6.43 7.23 -6.06
CA ALA A 60 6.37 7.68 -4.68
C ALA A 60 7.49 7.06 -3.84
N TYR A 61 7.99 7.85 -2.89
CA TYR A 61 8.94 7.43 -1.86
C TYR A 61 8.23 7.47 -0.51
N GLY A 62 7.83 6.30 -0.03
CA GLY A 62 6.98 6.18 1.15
C GLY A 62 7.64 5.47 2.32
N THR A 63 7.26 5.85 3.54
CA THR A 63 7.69 5.21 4.78
C THR A 63 6.54 5.08 5.78
N LEU A 64 6.65 4.08 6.66
CA LEU A 64 5.86 3.88 7.87
C LEU A 64 6.77 3.65 9.09
N LYS A 65 8.08 3.91 8.94
CA LYS A 65 9.06 3.76 10.01
C LYS A 65 8.87 4.89 11.01
N SER A 66 8.53 4.56 12.26
CA SER A 66 8.16 5.53 13.31
C SER A 66 9.15 6.66 13.51
N GLU A 67 10.46 6.39 13.41
CA GLU A 67 11.54 7.39 13.54
C GLU A 67 11.51 8.48 12.46
N LEU A 68 10.86 8.23 11.32
CA LEU A 68 10.80 9.14 10.17
C LEU A 68 9.42 9.77 10.01
N LEU A 69 8.47 9.47 10.91
CA LEU A 69 7.12 10.00 10.85
C LEU A 69 7.05 11.31 11.63
N PRO A 70 6.31 12.32 11.13
CA PRO A 70 6.05 13.52 11.91
C PRO A 70 5.18 13.18 13.14
N GLU A 71 5.24 14.02 14.16
CA GLU A 71 4.33 13.94 15.31
C GLU A 71 2.89 13.98 14.80
N THR A 72 2.20 12.85 14.90
CA THR A 72 0.87 12.71 14.30
C THR A 72 -0.15 13.12 15.36
N GLY A 73 -0.86 14.23 15.14
CA GLY A 73 -2.01 14.61 15.96
C GLY A 73 -3.10 13.53 15.92
N ASN A 74 -3.95 13.48 16.96
CA ASN A 74 -5.07 12.54 17.06
C ASN A 74 -6.12 12.77 15.96
N THR A 75 -5.88 12.29 14.75
CA THR A 75 -6.89 12.31 13.67
C THR A 75 -7.86 11.15 13.86
N LYS A 76 -9.10 11.44 14.29
CA LYS A 76 -10.23 10.50 14.40
C LYS A 76 -10.76 10.02 13.03
N ARG A 77 -9.94 9.98 11.97
CA ARG A 77 -10.40 9.51 10.66
C ARG A 77 -10.53 8.00 10.67
N GLU A 78 -11.69 7.52 10.24
CA GLU A 78 -11.94 6.09 10.07
C GLU A 78 -10.95 5.47 9.09
N LYS A 79 -10.53 4.24 9.40
CA LYS A 79 -9.62 3.49 8.55
C LYS A 79 -10.37 3.00 7.31
N ASN A 80 -9.89 3.37 6.13
CA ASN A 80 -10.40 2.83 4.88
C ASN A 80 -9.53 1.66 4.42
N ASP A 81 -10.10 0.45 4.45
CA ASP A 81 -9.36 -0.79 4.14
C ASP A 81 -8.99 -0.95 2.66
N THR A 82 -9.55 -0.15 1.75
CA THR A 82 -9.22 -0.22 0.31
C THR A 82 -7.94 0.52 -0.06
N VAL A 83 -7.45 1.39 0.83
CA VAL A 83 -6.28 2.23 0.59
C VAL A 83 -5.12 1.86 1.51
N GLN A 84 -3.91 2.06 1.03
CA GLN A 84 -2.69 1.99 1.83
C GLN A 84 -2.19 3.41 2.07
N THR A 85 -2.24 3.85 3.32
CA THR A 85 -1.65 5.13 3.75
C THR A 85 -0.15 4.98 3.93
N TYR A 86 0.60 6.02 3.58
CA TYR A 86 2.05 6.12 3.75
C TYR A 86 2.43 7.58 3.97
N PHE A 87 3.57 7.82 4.62
CA PHE A 87 4.16 9.15 4.66
C PHE A 87 5.09 9.32 3.45
N ASP A 88 4.81 10.30 2.61
CA ASP A 88 5.59 10.59 1.40
C ASP A 88 6.78 11.48 1.78
N THR A 89 8.00 10.96 1.69
CA THR A 89 9.20 11.69 2.15
C THR A 89 9.64 12.78 1.19
N GLU A 90 9.22 12.75 -0.07
CA GLU A 90 9.53 13.84 -1.01
C GLU A 90 8.55 15.01 -0.84
N ARG A 91 7.32 14.70 -0.46
CA ARG A 91 6.26 15.70 -0.30
C ARG A 91 6.06 16.13 1.16
N GLN A 92 6.68 15.42 2.09
CA GLN A 92 6.58 15.64 3.53
C GLN A 92 5.13 15.66 4.03
N GLU A 93 4.28 14.79 3.46
CA GLU A 93 2.87 14.73 3.81
C GLU A 93 2.31 13.29 3.81
N TRP A 94 1.24 13.08 4.56
CA TRP A 94 0.49 11.82 4.57
C TRP A 94 -0.30 11.66 3.27
N ARG A 95 -0.07 10.57 2.56
CA ARG A 95 -0.76 10.22 1.32
C ARG A 95 -1.31 8.80 1.37
N CYS A 96 -2.15 8.46 0.40
CA CYS A 96 -2.62 7.10 0.24
C CYS A 96 -2.77 6.73 -1.23
N PHE A 97 -2.72 5.43 -1.51
CA PHE A 97 -3.05 4.87 -2.82
C PHE A 97 -4.06 3.72 -2.66
N LYS A 98 -4.89 3.48 -3.68
CA LYS A 98 -5.76 2.29 -3.73
C LYS A 98 -4.88 1.05 -3.80
N LYS A 99 -5.04 0.11 -2.86
CA LYS A 99 -4.21 -1.12 -2.81
C LYS A 99 -4.22 -1.88 -4.14
N ALA A 100 -5.36 -1.90 -4.83
CA ALA A 100 -5.52 -2.54 -6.13
C ALA A 100 -4.65 -1.91 -7.24
N ASN A 101 -4.24 -0.65 -7.10
CA ASN A 101 -3.53 0.10 -8.13
C ASN A 101 -2.00 0.01 -8.00
N LEU A 102 -1.47 -0.80 -7.09
CA LEU A 102 -0.03 -0.94 -6.87
C LEU A 102 0.64 -1.71 -8.02
N ILE A 103 1.50 -1.03 -8.78
CA ILE A 103 2.12 -1.57 -10.00
C ILE A 103 3.41 -2.31 -9.67
N SER A 104 4.35 -1.65 -9.00
CA SER A 104 5.67 -2.21 -8.74
C SER A 104 6.32 -1.57 -7.52
N ILE A 105 7.32 -2.26 -6.99
CA ILE A 105 8.18 -1.80 -5.91
C ILE A 105 9.59 -1.84 -6.49
N ALA A 106 10.35 -0.75 -6.34
CA ALA A 106 11.73 -0.67 -6.78
C ALA A 106 12.69 -1.26 -5.73
#